data_AF-A0A2N7DTC1-F1
#
_entry.id   AF-A0A2N7DTC1-F1
#
_cell.length_a   1.000
_cell.length_b   1.000
_cell.length_c   1.000
_cell.angle_alpha   90.00
_cell.angle_beta   90.00
_cell.angle_gamma   90.00
#
_symmetry.space_group_name_H-M   'P 1'
#
loop_
_entity.id
_entity.type
_entity.pdbx_description
1 polymer ?
#
loop_
_entity_poly.entity_id
_entity_poly.type
_entity_poly.pdbx_seq_one_letter_code
_entity_poly.pdbx_strand_id
1 'polypeptide(L)'
;MQISELLQLSVWIDENIKKPKISPKYQALQAGIQQNVSARNNQPKQPFEIQKHDLIDTIKVIDTSGLTYQQEDMLEHLNITQNIGDEGVDRIESILYKNSLDIATAAAEVTKITQEINAAIQKSDQIKAALMPLITIPEEDDIEKGSVVMRVHFQNEVGMDNVTDFKKLGNSWWEIGRGIAMAHDSAPEDIKVVGASKGSIIIELAVAVAIATTASTIILSALKVADRVLTIRKKVEEIKSLKLNNQKLEIDLAKEADKEKKEGLEKITKEISIKLNIEANGDGEKVKVLEKSVRNLIDFVEKGGEVDFFTDDDHAEEPEIKVLKQNFDEIKKLEKRVLMLESKNSSQVA
;
A
#
# COMPACT_ATOMS: atom_id res chain seq x y z
N MET A 1 7.12 10.93 6.90
CA MET A 1 5.87 11.03 7.66
C MET A 1 5.68 12.44 8.16
N GLN A 2 4.54 13.05 7.87
CA GLN A 2 4.18 14.35 8.45
C GLN A 2 3.84 14.19 9.95
N ILE A 3 3.91 15.27 10.72
CA ILE A 3 3.67 15.17 12.17
C ILE A 3 2.18 14.91 12.48
N SER A 4 1.27 15.52 11.72
CA SER A 4 -0.18 15.26 11.77
C SER A 4 -0.49 13.79 11.52
N GLU A 5 0.11 13.22 10.48
CA GLU A 5 -0.02 11.82 10.08
C GLU A 5 0.52 10.85 11.15
N LEU A 6 1.63 11.20 11.79
CA LEU A 6 2.17 10.43 12.92
C LEU A 6 1.21 10.47 14.12
N LEU A 7 0.58 11.62 14.39
CA LEU A 7 -0.44 11.74 15.43
C LEU A 7 -1.70 10.94 15.07
N GLN A 8 -2.16 10.99 13.82
CA GLN A 8 -3.27 10.17 13.32
C GLN A 8 -2.97 8.67 13.47
N LEU A 9 -1.75 8.22 13.15
CA LEU A 9 -1.33 6.84 13.36
C LEU A 9 -1.44 6.43 14.83
N SER A 10 -1.08 7.32 15.75
CA SER A 10 -1.21 7.04 17.19
C SER A 10 -2.66 6.86 17.63
N VAL A 11 -3.59 7.63 17.04
CA VAL A 11 -5.04 7.47 17.23
C VAL A 11 -5.52 6.16 16.62
N TRP A 12 -5.05 5.82 15.42
CA TRP A 12 -5.37 4.54 14.78
C TRP A 12 -4.93 3.35 15.65
N ILE A 13 -3.75 3.41 16.27
CA ILE A 13 -3.27 2.38 17.22
C ILE A 13 -4.20 2.29 18.45
N ASP A 14 -4.70 3.41 18.97
CA ASP A 14 -5.68 3.40 20.06
C ASP A 14 -6.96 2.64 19.65
N GLU A 15 -7.53 2.98 18.50
CA GLU A 15 -8.81 2.44 18.03
C GLU A 15 -8.72 0.99 17.53
N ASN A 16 -7.63 0.62 16.86
CA ASN A 16 -7.49 -0.69 16.21
C ASN A 16 -6.66 -1.69 17.01
N ILE A 17 -5.80 -1.24 17.94
CA ILE A 17 -4.94 -2.15 18.73
C ILE A 17 -5.35 -2.18 20.20
N LYS A 18 -5.45 -1.01 20.85
CA LYS A 18 -5.71 -0.93 22.29
C LYS A 18 -7.16 -1.20 22.63
N LYS A 19 -8.11 -0.55 21.94
CA LYS A 19 -9.54 -0.70 22.18
C LYS A 19 -10.05 -2.14 21.94
N PRO A 20 -9.60 -2.88 20.90
CA PRO A 20 -9.95 -4.30 20.72
C PRO A 20 -9.19 -5.24 21.68
N LYS A 21 -8.28 -4.69 22.50
CA LYS A 21 -7.49 -5.41 23.51
C LYS A 21 -6.59 -6.49 22.92
N ILE A 22 -5.91 -6.19 21.82
CA ILE A 22 -5.00 -7.15 21.17
C ILE A 22 -3.88 -7.59 22.10
N SER A 23 -3.19 -6.67 22.77
CA SER A 23 -2.11 -7.01 23.70
C SER A 23 -2.59 -7.95 24.83
N PRO A 24 -3.71 -7.65 25.54
CA PRO A 24 -4.30 -8.59 26.50
C PRO A 24 -4.65 -9.97 25.92
N LYS A 25 -5.12 -10.06 24.66
CA LYS A 25 -5.44 -11.34 24.02
C LYS A 25 -4.19 -12.16 23.70
N TYR A 26 -3.13 -11.52 23.24
CA TYR A 26 -1.80 -12.14 23.12
C TYR A 26 -1.28 -12.64 24.47
N GLN A 27 -1.41 -11.84 25.53
CA GLN A 27 -1.04 -12.25 26.89
C GLN A 27 -1.85 -13.44 27.38
N ALA A 28 -3.15 -13.51 27.07
CA ALA A 28 -4.00 -14.64 27.43
C ALA A 28 -3.57 -15.93 26.73
N LEU A 29 -3.28 -15.87 25.43
CA LEU A 29 -2.74 -17.01 24.68
C LEU A 29 -1.36 -17.43 25.24
N GLN A 30 -0.47 -16.47 25.45
CA GLN A 30 0.85 -16.69 26.05
C GLN A 30 0.73 -17.42 27.40
N ALA A 31 -0.17 -16.97 28.29
CA ALA A 31 -0.38 -17.58 29.59
C ALA A 31 -0.83 -19.04 29.48
N GLY A 32 -1.76 -19.34 28.55
CA GLY A 32 -2.22 -20.71 28.29
C GLY A 32 -1.10 -21.63 27.80
N ILE A 33 -0.25 -21.15 26.89
CA ILE A 33 0.90 -21.92 26.39
C ILE A 33 1.95 -22.11 27.50
N GLN A 34 2.29 -21.05 28.23
CA GLN A 34 3.30 -21.08 29.29
C GLN A 34 2.92 -21.99 30.46
N GLN A 35 1.63 -22.08 30.77
CA GLN A 35 1.11 -23.02 31.77
C GLN A 35 1.40 -24.48 31.34
N ASN A 36 1.27 -24.80 30.05
CA ASN A 36 1.58 -26.12 29.52
C ASN A 36 3.08 -26.42 29.43
N VAL A 37 3.93 -25.40 29.27
CA VAL A 37 5.40 -25.54 29.40
C VAL A 37 5.78 -25.88 30.84
N SER A 38 5.13 -25.23 31.80
CA SER A 38 5.46 -25.35 33.24
C SER A 38 4.80 -26.56 33.91
N ALA A 39 3.85 -27.22 33.23
CA ALA A 39 3.19 -28.42 33.70
C ALA A 39 4.23 -29.55 33.88
N ARG A 40 4.49 -29.94 35.13
CA ARG A 40 5.33 -31.09 35.45
C ARG A 40 4.68 -32.38 34.92
N ASN A 41 5.48 -33.45 34.75
CA ASN A 41 5.12 -34.75 34.13
C ASN A 41 3.77 -35.40 34.53
N ASN A 42 3.07 -34.93 35.56
CA ASN A 42 1.79 -35.45 36.04
C ASN A 42 0.65 -34.42 36.10
N GLN A 43 0.83 -33.19 35.60
CA GLN A 43 -0.27 -32.22 35.51
C GLN A 43 -0.95 -32.29 34.14
N PRO A 44 -2.29 -32.37 34.08
CA PRO A 44 -3.00 -32.35 32.82
C PRO A 44 -2.77 -31.00 32.13
N LYS A 45 -2.32 -31.05 30.87
CA LYS A 45 -2.22 -29.86 30.02
C LYS A 45 -3.60 -29.23 29.87
N GLN A 46 -3.65 -27.91 29.96
CA GLN A 46 -4.88 -27.14 29.77
C GLN A 46 -5.02 -26.77 28.29
N PRO A 47 -6.20 -26.95 27.68
CA PRO A 47 -6.47 -26.42 26.35
C PRO A 47 -6.38 -24.89 26.34
N PHE A 48 -5.84 -24.33 25.25
CA PHE A 48 -5.80 -22.87 25.01
C PHE A 48 -6.53 -22.46 23.72
N GLU A 49 -7.41 -23.34 23.22
CA GLU A 49 -8.09 -23.14 21.92
C GLU A 49 -9.03 -21.92 21.93
N ILE A 50 -9.62 -21.60 23.09
CA ILE A 50 -10.47 -20.42 23.27
C ILE A 50 -9.64 -19.15 23.14
N GLN A 51 -8.49 -19.08 23.82
CA GLN A 51 -7.59 -17.93 23.77
C GLN A 51 -7.01 -17.74 22.37
N LYS A 52 -6.71 -18.84 21.68
CA LYS A 52 -6.27 -18.83 20.29
C LYS A 52 -7.35 -18.26 19.36
N HIS A 53 -8.58 -18.78 19.41
CA HIS A 53 -9.67 -18.29 18.55
C HIS A 53 -10.00 -16.82 18.86
N ASP A 54 -10.10 -16.46 20.14
CA ASP A 54 -10.39 -15.10 20.55
C ASP A 54 -9.33 -14.10 20.06
N LEU A 55 -8.06 -14.50 20.03
CA LEU A 55 -6.99 -13.71 19.43
C LEU A 55 -7.15 -13.62 17.91
N ILE A 56 -7.27 -14.77 17.22
CA ILE A 56 -7.38 -14.85 15.76
C ILE A 56 -8.55 -14.01 15.25
N ASP A 57 -9.74 -14.18 15.83
CA ASP A 57 -10.95 -13.45 15.44
C ASP A 57 -10.78 -11.93 15.61
N THR A 58 -9.99 -11.50 16.61
CA THR A 58 -9.74 -10.08 16.86
C THR A 58 -8.71 -9.50 15.90
N ILE A 59 -7.60 -10.19 15.64
CA ILE A 59 -6.55 -9.65 14.79
C ILE A 59 -6.93 -9.71 13.32
N LYS A 60 -7.71 -10.70 12.90
CA LYS A 60 -8.12 -10.93 11.52
C LYS A 60 -8.93 -9.78 10.92
N VAL A 61 -9.74 -9.11 11.74
CA VAL A 61 -10.64 -8.03 11.27
C VAL A 61 -9.95 -6.68 11.18
N ILE A 62 -8.67 -6.58 11.56
CA ILE A 62 -7.94 -5.32 11.53
C ILE A 62 -7.54 -5.03 10.09
N ASP A 63 -8.07 -3.92 9.60
CA ASP A 63 -7.78 -3.43 8.27
C ASP A 63 -6.74 -2.31 8.31
N THR A 64 -5.70 -2.44 7.49
CA THR A 64 -4.64 -1.44 7.31
C THR A 64 -4.79 -0.68 5.99
N SER A 65 -5.80 -1.00 5.19
CA SER A 65 -6.02 -0.43 3.85
C SER A 65 -6.08 1.09 3.80
N GLY A 66 -6.67 1.68 4.84
CA GLY A 66 -6.86 3.12 4.98
C GLY A 66 -5.60 3.88 5.44
N LEU A 67 -4.50 3.19 5.75
CA LEU A 67 -3.26 3.84 6.17
C LEU A 67 -2.48 4.33 4.94
N THR A 68 -1.73 5.41 5.11
CA THR A 68 -0.79 5.88 4.07
C THR A 68 0.46 4.97 4.00
N TYR A 69 1.28 5.11 2.96
CA TYR A 69 2.55 4.38 2.88
C TYR A 69 3.46 4.62 4.10
N GLN A 70 3.51 5.87 4.58
CA GLN A 70 4.39 6.26 5.68
C GLN A 70 3.88 5.74 7.03
N GLN A 71 2.56 5.58 7.16
CA GLN A 71 1.95 4.96 8.33
C GLN A 71 2.18 3.45 8.35
N GLU A 72 2.01 2.75 7.22
CA GLU A 72 2.33 1.32 7.10
C GLU A 72 3.80 1.03 7.40
N ASP A 73 4.71 1.84 6.83
CA ASP A 73 6.16 1.72 7.08
C ASP A 73 6.46 1.91 8.58
N MET A 74 5.83 2.88 9.24
CA MET A 74 5.98 3.05 10.68
C MET A 74 5.42 1.86 11.47
N LEU A 75 4.28 1.27 11.07
CA LEU A 75 3.77 0.05 11.72
C LEU A 75 4.73 -1.12 11.59
N GLU A 76 5.41 -1.26 10.45
CA GLU A 76 6.45 -2.27 10.23
C GLU A 76 7.65 -2.02 11.15
N HIS A 77 8.15 -0.78 11.24
CA HIS A 77 9.21 -0.39 12.16
C HIS A 77 8.84 -0.58 13.64
N LEU A 78 7.55 -0.48 13.97
CA LEU A 78 7.01 -0.76 15.30
C LEU A 78 6.76 -2.26 15.56
N ASN A 79 6.97 -3.13 14.56
CA ASN A 79 6.68 -4.57 14.62
C ASN A 79 5.20 -4.87 14.89
N ILE A 80 4.29 -4.05 14.36
CA ILE A 80 2.84 -4.28 14.45
C ILE A 80 2.36 -5.10 13.25
N THR A 81 2.79 -4.75 12.03
CA THR A 81 2.24 -5.26 10.76
C THR A 81 2.14 -6.78 10.73
N GLN A 82 3.23 -7.48 11.07
CA GLN A 82 3.32 -8.93 11.06
C GLN A 82 2.55 -9.64 12.20
N ASN A 83 1.88 -8.88 13.07
CA ASN A 83 1.18 -9.35 14.25
C ASN A 83 -0.33 -9.03 14.23
N ILE A 84 -0.83 -8.48 13.12
CA ILE A 84 -2.24 -8.15 12.92
C ILE A 84 -2.72 -8.59 11.53
N GLY A 85 -4.03 -8.55 11.29
CA GLY A 85 -4.62 -8.96 10.02
C GLY A 85 -4.37 -10.42 9.69
N ASP A 86 -4.45 -10.77 8.41
CA ASP A 86 -4.19 -12.12 7.91
C ASP A 86 -2.74 -12.58 8.18
N GLU A 87 -1.77 -11.67 8.08
CA GLU A 87 -0.35 -12.00 8.35
C GLU A 87 -0.13 -12.40 9.81
N GLY A 88 -0.77 -11.69 10.76
CA GLY A 88 -0.74 -12.05 12.16
C GLY A 88 -1.39 -13.40 12.45
N VAL A 89 -2.48 -13.74 11.76
CA VAL A 89 -3.14 -15.06 11.85
C VAL A 89 -2.18 -16.14 11.36
N ASP A 90 -1.65 -16.00 10.14
CA ASP A 90 -0.71 -16.95 9.54
C ASP A 90 0.52 -17.15 10.43
N ARG A 91 1.07 -16.06 10.99
CA ARG A 91 2.21 -16.10 11.91
C ARG A 91 1.91 -16.94 13.15
N ILE A 92 0.76 -16.70 13.80
CA ILE A 92 0.37 -17.44 15.01
C ILE A 92 0.10 -18.91 14.71
N GLU A 93 -0.65 -19.20 13.65
CA GLU A 93 -0.91 -20.58 13.25
C GLU A 93 0.39 -21.31 12.88
N SER A 94 1.31 -20.64 12.19
CA SER A 94 2.62 -21.19 11.85
C SER A 94 3.45 -21.51 13.09
N ILE A 95 3.49 -20.60 14.08
CA ILE A 95 4.19 -20.80 15.35
C ILE A 95 3.62 -22.03 16.07
N LEU A 96 2.30 -22.11 16.22
CA LEU A 96 1.65 -23.20 16.95
C LEU A 96 1.78 -24.55 16.23
N TYR A 97 1.70 -24.54 14.89
CA TYR A 97 1.81 -25.76 14.08
C TYR A 97 3.25 -26.31 14.04
N LYS A 98 4.22 -25.47 13.68
CA LYS A 98 5.64 -25.86 13.55
C LYS A 98 6.23 -26.30 14.88
N ASN A 99 5.77 -25.70 15.98
CA ASN A 99 6.26 -26.00 17.33
C ASN A 99 5.27 -26.85 18.14
N SER A 100 4.40 -27.63 17.47
CA SER A 100 3.41 -28.49 18.14
C SER A 100 4.02 -29.51 19.12
N LEU A 101 5.27 -29.92 18.89
CA LEU A 101 6.04 -30.79 19.78
C LEU A 101 6.96 -30.02 20.74
N ASP A 102 7.30 -28.77 20.43
CA ASP A 102 8.15 -27.90 21.23
C ASP A 102 7.38 -26.67 21.73
N ILE A 103 6.52 -26.92 22.71
CA ILE A 103 5.64 -25.91 23.31
C ILE A 103 6.47 -24.78 23.95
N ALA A 104 7.72 -25.05 24.38
CA ALA A 104 8.60 -24.03 24.95
C ALA A 104 9.02 -23.00 23.89
N THR A 105 9.39 -23.46 22.69
CA THR A 105 9.68 -22.56 21.56
C THR A 105 8.42 -21.79 21.13
N ALA A 106 7.25 -22.43 21.09
CA ALA A 106 5.98 -21.73 20.82
C ALA A 106 5.72 -20.60 21.83
N ALA A 107 5.92 -20.88 23.13
CA ALA A 107 5.73 -19.90 24.20
C ALA A 107 6.71 -18.72 24.08
N ALA A 108 7.97 -18.98 23.73
CA ALA A 108 8.98 -17.96 23.54
C ALA A 108 8.65 -17.02 22.37
N GLU A 109 8.22 -17.57 21.23
CA GLU A 109 7.81 -16.79 20.06
C GLU A 109 6.58 -15.93 20.35
N VAL A 110 5.54 -16.48 21.00
CA VAL A 110 4.35 -15.70 21.39
C VAL A 110 4.72 -14.63 22.43
N THR A 111 5.65 -14.92 23.36
CA THR A 111 6.16 -13.92 24.32
C THR A 111 6.84 -12.76 23.60
N LYS A 112 7.65 -13.05 22.57
CA LYS A 112 8.30 -12.02 21.75
C LYS A 112 7.28 -11.12 21.07
N ILE A 113 6.22 -11.68 20.50
CA ILE A 113 5.13 -10.91 19.87
C ILE A 113 4.44 -10.01 20.91
N THR A 114 4.10 -10.54 22.09
CA THR A 114 3.52 -9.74 23.17
C THR A 114 4.41 -8.55 23.56
N GLN A 115 5.74 -8.74 23.59
CA GLN A 115 6.69 -7.68 23.90
C GLN A 115 6.76 -6.63 22.78
N GLU A 116 6.79 -7.05 21.51
CA GLU A 116 6.75 -6.18 20.33
C GLU A 116 5.51 -5.25 20.38
N ILE A 117 4.32 -5.81 20.55
CA ILE A 117 3.06 -5.05 20.59
C ILE A 117 3.02 -4.07 21.77
N ASN A 118 3.46 -4.50 22.96
CA ASN A 118 3.48 -3.62 24.13
C ASN A 118 4.48 -2.47 23.97
N ALA A 119 5.66 -2.73 23.39
CA ALA A 119 6.64 -1.69 23.10
C ALA A 119 6.10 -0.69 22.07
N ALA A 120 5.37 -1.17 21.06
CA ALA A 120 4.74 -0.33 20.05
C ALA A 120 3.65 0.57 20.65
N ILE A 121 2.77 0.01 21.49
CA ILE A 121 1.76 0.78 22.23
C ILE A 121 2.41 1.87 23.09
N GLN A 122 3.46 1.53 23.84
CA GLN A 122 4.15 2.50 24.69
C GLN A 122 4.79 3.63 23.88
N LYS A 123 5.41 3.32 22.74
CA LYS A 123 5.97 4.34 21.83
C LYS A 123 4.87 5.23 21.27
N SER A 124 3.75 4.64 20.83
CA SER A 124 2.58 5.38 20.34
C SER A 124 2.04 6.35 21.40
N ASP A 125 1.88 5.89 22.64
CA ASP A 125 1.40 6.70 23.76
C ASP A 125 2.35 7.88 24.04
N GLN A 126 3.67 7.65 23.99
CA GLN A 126 4.67 8.70 24.17
C GLN A 126 4.61 9.75 23.06
N ILE A 127 4.46 9.32 21.81
CA ILE A 127 4.33 10.20 20.65
C ILE A 127 3.06 11.05 20.77
N LYS A 128 1.91 10.40 21.05
CA LYS A 128 0.64 11.09 21.24
C LYS A 128 0.71 12.12 22.36
N ALA A 129 1.22 11.73 23.53
CA ALA A 129 1.34 12.63 24.67
C ALA A 129 2.27 13.84 24.40
N ALA A 130 3.32 13.64 23.60
CA ALA A 130 4.26 14.70 23.25
C ALA A 130 3.70 15.67 22.19
N LEU A 131 2.92 15.16 21.23
CA LEU A 131 2.47 15.92 20.06
C LEU A 131 1.07 16.53 20.22
N MET A 132 0.15 15.84 20.89
CA MET A 132 -1.24 16.28 21.06
C MET A 132 -1.39 17.67 21.68
N PRO A 133 -0.54 18.11 22.64
CA PRO A 133 -0.60 19.49 23.17
C PRO A 133 -0.08 20.57 22.22
N LEU A 134 0.69 20.18 21.20
CA LEU A 134 1.43 21.10 20.32
C LEU A 134 0.75 21.30 18.97
N ILE A 135 -0.17 20.41 18.61
CA ILE A 135 -0.75 20.33 17.28
C ILE A 135 -2.25 20.20 17.42
N THR A 136 -2.97 21.16 16.86
CA THR A 136 -4.38 20.98 16.54
C THR A 136 -4.43 20.09 15.31
N ILE A 137 -5.03 18.91 15.43
CA ILE A 137 -5.40 18.12 14.25
C ILE A 137 -6.32 19.05 13.44
N PRO A 138 -5.98 19.42 12.20
CA PRO A 138 -6.81 20.32 11.40
C PRO A 138 -8.26 19.82 11.44
N GLU A 139 -9.20 20.70 11.80
CA GLU A 139 -10.61 20.35 11.77
C GLU A 139 -11.03 20.08 10.32
N GLU A 140 -11.97 19.16 10.17
CA GLU A 140 -12.51 18.50 8.96
C GLU A 140 -13.04 19.45 7.85
N ASP A 141 -12.90 20.77 8.02
CA ASP A 141 -13.56 21.81 7.21
C ASP A 141 -12.77 22.28 5.98
N ASP A 142 -11.49 21.89 5.82
CA ASP A 142 -10.65 22.36 4.71
C ASP A 142 -10.78 21.51 3.42
N ILE A 143 -11.41 20.33 3.49
CA ILE A 143 -11.64 19.47 2.32
C ILE A 143 -13.12 19.49 1.95
N GLU A 144 -13.39 19.92 0.72
CA GLU A 144 -14.76 20.04 0.20
C GLU A 144 -15.46 18.68 0.20
N LYS A 145 -16.69 18.62 0.74
CA LYS A 145 -17.48 17.38 0.86
C LYS A 145 -17.55 16.64 -0.48
N GLY A 146 -17.20 15.34 -0.47
CA GLY A 146 -17.10 14.51 -1.68
C GLY A 146 -15.73 14.57 -2.37
N SER A 147 -14.73 15.17 -1.73
CA SER A 147 -13.32 15.15 -2.14
C SER A 147 -12.50 14.24 -1.23
N VAL A 148 -11.40 13.73 -1.76
CA VAL A 148 -10.37 12.98 -1.03
C VAL A 148 -9.03 13.68 -1.19
N VAL A 149 -8.11 13.43 -0.26
CA VAL A 149 -6.72 13.87 -0.43
C VAL A 149 -5.95 12.79 -1.15
N MET A 150 -5.52 13.10 -2.37
CA MET A 150 -4.56 12.30 -3.11
C MET A 150 -3.16 12.85 -2.84
N ARG A 151 -2.23 11.98 -2.42
CA ARG A 151 -0.87 12.37 -2.12
C ARG A 151 0.09 11.75 -3.11
N VAL A 152 1.00 12.58 -3.60
CA VAL A 152 1.99 12.22 -4.61
C VAL A 152 3.37 12.31 -3.99
N HIS A 153 4.07 11.18 -3.97
CA HIS A 153 5.43 11.06 -3.46
C HIS A 153 6.44 10.97 -4.60
N PHE A 154 7.36 11.92 -4.61
CA PHE A 154 8.47 11.95 -5.55
C PHE A 154 9.68 11.24 -4.91
N GLN A 155 9.82 9.94 -5.15
CA GLN A 155 10.91 9.10 -4.64
C GLN A 155 11.77 8.52 -5.78
N ASN A 156 12.92 7.93 -5.42
CA ASN A 156 13.80 7.18 -6.33
C ASN A 156 14.25 7.97 -7.58
N GLU A 157 14.04 7.43 -8.79
CA GLU A 157 14.39 8.06 -10.07
C GLU A 157 13.45 9.22 -10.45
N VAL A 158 12.38 9.42 -9.67
CA VAL A 158 11.53 10.61 -9.71
C VAL A 158 11.95 11.66 -8.66
N GLY A 159 13.07 11.42 -7.98
CA GLY A 159 13.71 12.39 -7.11
C GLY A 159 14.04 13.69 -7.86
N MET A 160 14.05 14.81 -7.12
CA MET A 160 14.36 16.12 -7.68
C MET A 160 15.72 16.58 -7.20
N ASP A 161 16.69 16.60 -8.11
CA ASP A 161 18.03 17.10 -7.79
C ASP A 161 18.12 18.62 -7.94
N ASN A 162 17.29 19.21 -8.80
CA ASN A 162 17.34 20.63 -9.12
C ASN A 162 15.98 21.19 -9.60
N VAL A 163 15.94 22.51 -9.80
CA VAL A 163 14.73 23.26 -10.19
C VAL A 163 14.23 22.89 -11.60
N THR A 164 15.09 22.38 -12.47
CA THR A 164 14.69 21.89 -13.80
C THR A 164 13.84 20.63 -13.67
N ASP A 165 14.21 19.73 -12.76
CA ASP A 165 13.47 18.50 -12.50
C ASP A 165 12.12 18.81 -11.86
N PHE A 166 12.08 19.75 -10.92
CA PHE A 166 10.83 20.29 -10.38
C PHE A 166 9.91 20.83 -11.48
N LYS A 167 10.43 21.61 -12.43
CA LYS A 167 9.62 22.12 -13.56
C LYS A 167 9.10 20.99 -14.44
N LYS A 168 9.95 20.00 -14.78
CA LYS A 168 9.53 18.86 -15.62
C LYS A 168 8.44 18.03 -14.93
N LEU A 169 8.60 17.76 -13.64
CA LEU A 169 7.65 16.99 -12.86
C LEU A 169 6.35 17.75 -12.64
N GLY A 170 6.42 19.05 -12.35
CA GLY A 170 5.25 19.92 -12.30
C GLY A 170 4.48 19.93 -13.62
N ASN A 171 5.18 20.03 -14.76
CA ASN A 171 4.55 19.91 -16.08
C ASN A 171 3.92 18.53 -16.30
N SER A 172 4.61 17.45 -15.89
CA SER A 172 4.09 16.09 -16.01
C SER A 172 2.79 15.92 -15.22
N TRP A 173 2.78 16.40 -13.97
CA TRP A 173 1.61 16.33 -13.10
C TRP A 173 0.48 17.26 -13.53
N TRP A 174 0.78 18.41 -14.11
CA TRP A 174 -0.22 19.25 -14.75
C TRP A 174 -0.89 18.53 -15.92
N GLU A 175 -0.12 17.84 -16.77
CA GLU A 175 -0.69 17.04 -17.88
C GLU A 175 -1.50 15.83 -17.36
N ILE A 176 -1.04 15.16 -16.30
CA ILE A 176 -1.79 14.07 -15.65
C ILE A 176 -3.13 14.59 -15.13
N GLY A 177 -3.09 15.63 -14.29
CA GLY A 177 -4.28 16.24 -13.71
C GLY A 177 -5.24 16.75 -14.78
N ARG A 178 -4.73 17.41 -15.82
CA ARG A 178 -5.55 17.92 -16.92
C ARG A 178 -6.32 16.82 -17.64
N GLY A 179 -5.70 15.74 -18.06
CA GLY A 179 -6.42 14.72 -18.82
C GLY A 179 -7.38 13.89 -17.99
N ILE A 180 -7.08 13.66 -16.71
CA ILE A 180 -8.04 13.01 -15.80
C ILE A 180 -9.22 13.96 -15.54
N ALA A 181 -8.99 15.23 -15.21
CA ALA A 181 -10.07 16.20 -14.98
C ALA A 181 -10.98 16.36 -16.22
N MET A 182 -10.38 16.53 -17.40
CA MET A 182 -11.14 16.65 -18.66
C MET A 182 -11.96 15.39 -18.98
N ALA A 183 -11.49 14.22 -18.57
CA ALA A 183 -12.21 12.95 -18.73
C ALA A 183 -13.47 12.86 -17.83
N HIS A 184 -13.57 13.72 -16.80
CA HIS A 184 -14.71 13.89 -15.90
C HIS A 184 -15.44 15.23 -16.13
N ASP A 185 -15.30 15.85 -17.30
CA ASP A 185 -15.89 17.16 -17.61
C ASP A 185 -15.53 18.27 -16.59
N SER A 186 -14.38 18.12 -15.92
CA SER A 186 -13.85 19.03 -14.90
C SER A 186 -12.66 19.81 -15.43
N ALA A 187 -12.37 20.95 -14.80
CA ALA A 187 -11.22 21.77 -15.13
C ALA A 187 -9.98 21.29 -14.36
N PRO A 188 -8.75 21.42 -14.91
CA PRO A 188 -7.52 21.10 -14.19
C PRO A 188 -7.40 21.85 -12.86
N GLU A 189 -7.95 23.06 -12.79
CA GLU A 189 -7.99 23.92 -11.60
C GLU A 189 -8.85 23.35 -10.46
N ASP A 190 -9.71 22.38 -10.74
CA ASP A 190 -10.50 21.67 -9.72
C ASP A 190 -9.63 20.71 -8.89
N ILE A 191 -8.40 20.41 -9.33
CA ILE A 191 -7.39 19.68 -8.58
C ILE A 191 -6.55 20.69 -7.77
N LYS A 192 -6.86 20.84 -6.48
CA LYS A 192 -6.26 21.88 -5.63
C LYS A 192 -5.06 21.34 -4.87
N VAL A 193 -3.91 22.02 -4.94
CA VAL A 193 -2.76 21.75 -4.06
C VAL A 193 -3.07 22.27 -2.67
N VAL A 194 -3.25 21.37 -1.70
CA VAL A 194 -3.58 21.70 -0.30
C VAL A 194 -2.38 21.59 0.63
N GLY A 195 -1.29 20.95 0.19
CA GLY A 195 -0.08 20.81 0.98
C GLY A 195 1.16 20.49 0.15
N ALA A 196 2.32 20.92 0.66
CA ALA A 196 3.63 20.51 0.18
C ALA A 196 4.60 20.42 1.37
N SER A 197 5.28 19.28 1.55
CA SER A 197 6.13 19.03 2.72
C SER A 197 7.59 18.77 2.37
N LYS A 198 8.51 19.02 3.33
CA LYS A 198 9.97 18.93 3.16
C LYS A 198 10.48 17.52 3.51
N GLY A 199 11.19 16.92 2.55
CA GLY A 199 11.62 15.51 2.49
C GLY A 199 11.77 15.16 0.99
N SER A 200 11.78 13.89 0.59
CA SER A 200 11.28 13.55 -0.76
C SER A 200 9.99 14.35 -0.98
N ILE A 201 9.89 15.14 -2.06
CA ILE A 201 8.79 16.11 -2.21
C ILE A 201 7.48 15.32 -2.16
N ILE A 202 6.54 15.79 -1.33
CA ILE A 202 5.20 15.24 -1.23
C ILE A 202 4.24 16.36 -1.57
N ILE A 203 3.36 16.13 -2.54
CA ILE A 203 2.29 17.07 -2.91
C ILE A 203 0.95 16.45 -2.52
N GLU A 204 0.15 17.19 -1.77
CA GLU A 204 -1.20 16.80 -1.36
C GLU A 204 -2.21 17.57 -2.22
N LEU A 205 -3.11 16.82 -2.84
CA LEU A 205 -4.11 17.30 -3.79
C LEU A 205 -5.50 16.97 -3.28
N ALA A 206 -6.34 17.98 -3.06
CA ALA A 206 -7.77 17.77 -2.87
C ALA A 206 -8.43 17.55 -4.23
N VAL A 207 -9.05 16.38 -4.41
CA VAL A 207 -9.65 15.95 -5.69
C VAL A 207 -11.00 15.27 -5.45
N ALA A 208 -11.91 15.39 -6.41
CA ALA A 208 -13.17 14.63 -6.39
C ALA A 208 -12.89 13.11 -6.38
N VAL A 209 -13.73 12.34 -5.67
CA VAL A 209 -13.61 10.86 -5.56
C VAL A 209 -13.53 10.18 -6.93
N ALA A 210 -14.29 10.66 -7.93
CA ALA A 210 -14.27 10.12 -9.29
C ALA A 210 -12.91 10.30 -10.01
N ILE A 211 -12.23 11.44 -9.77
CA ILE A 211 -10.89 11.73 -10.29
C ILE A 211 -9.87 10.79 -9.63
N ALA A 212 -9.90 10.69 -8.29
CA ALA A 212 -9.02 9.78 -7.55
C ALA A 212 -9.20 8.32 -7.98
N THR A 213 -10.45 7.88 -8.17
CA THR A 213 -10.79 6.52 -8.64
C THR A 213 -10.25 6.24 -10.04
N THR A 214 -10.22 7.24 -10.90
CA THR A 214 -9.67 7.09 -12.25
C THR A 214 -8.16 7.00 -12.21
N ALA A 215 -7.50 7.87 -11.44
CA ALA A 215 -6.07 7.81 -11.20
C ALA A 215 -5.67 6.43 -10.64
N SER A 216 -6.35 5.93 -9.60
CA SER A 216 -6.09 4.62 -9.00
C SER A 216 -6.30 3.49 -10.02
N THR A 217 -7.35 3.55 -10.85
CA THR A 217 -7.60 2.51 -11.87
C THR A 217 -6.47 2.48 -12.92
N ILE A 218 -5.95 3.66 -13.30
CA ILE A 218 -4.82 3.76 -14.23
C ILE A 218 -3.56 3.17 -13.60
N ILE A 219 -3.21 3.57 -12.37
CA ILE A 219 -2.03 3.07 -11.64
C ILE A 219 -2.11 1.56 -11.45
N LEU A 220 -3.27 1.06 -11.01
CA LEU A 220 -3.48 -0.37 -10.82
C LEU A 220 -3.26 -1.16 -12.11
N SER A 221 -3.82 -0.68 -13.22
CA SER A 221 -3.64 -1.34 -14.51
C SER A 221 -2.19 -1.22 -15.02
N ALA A 222 -1.52 -0.10 -14.76
CA ALA A 222 -0.10 0.10 -15.05
C ALA A 222 0.76 -0.95 -14.36
N LEU A 223 0.55 -1.12 -13.05
CA LEU A 223 1.27 -2.10 -12.24
C LEU A 223 0.98 -3.54 -12.67
N LYS A 224 -0.25 -3.85 -13.10
CA LYS A 224 -0.60 -5.15 -13.70
C LYS A 224 0.12 -5.40 -15.02
N VAL A 225 0.37 -4.36 -15.83
CA VAL A 225 1.22 -4.46 -17.03
C VAL A 225 2.67 -4.67 -16.62
N ALA A 226 3.20 -3.88 -15.69
CA ALA A 226 4.57 -3.99 -15.20
C ALA A 226 4.88 -5.38 -14.60
N ASP A 227 4.00 -5.92 -13.75
CA ASP A 227 4.14 -7.27 -13.18
C ASP A 227 4.21 -8.35 -14.27
N ARG A 228 3.39 -8.23 -15.32
CA ARG A 228 3.40 -9.16 -16.47
C ARG A 228 4.71 -9.05 -17.24
N VAL A 229 5.17 -7.83 -17.56
CA VAL A 229 6.45 -7.59 -18.25
C VAL A 229 7.61 -8.17 -17.46
N LEU A 230 7.68 -7.92 -16.15
CA LEU A 230 8.74 -8.46 -15.29
C LEU A 230 8.66 -9.98 -15.16
N THR A 231 7.46 -10.55 -15.11
CA THR A 231 7.25 -12.00 -15.10
C THR A 231 7.76 -12.63 -16.41
N ILE A 232 7.50 -12.01 -17.56
CA ILE A 232 8.03 -12.48 -18.86
C ILE A 232 9.56 -12.42 -18.83
N ARG A 233 10.15 -11.29 -18.42
CA ARG A 233 11.61 -11.13 -18.34
C ARG A 233 12.25 -12.16 -17.40
N LYS A 234 11.65 -12.41 -16.25
CA LYS A 234 12.12 -13.44 -15.32
C LYS A 234 12.11 -14.83 -15.97
N LYS A 235 11.05 -15.19 -16.70
CA LYS A 235 10.99 -16.46 -17.44
C LYS A 235 12.07 -16.56 -18.52
N VAL A 236 12.43 -15.44 -19.17
CA VAL A 236 13.56 -15.41 -20.11
C VAL A 236 14.87 -15.72 -19.40
N GLU A 237 15.13 -15.13 -18.23
CA GLU A 237 16.33 -15.42 -17.46
C GLU A 237 16.37 -16.87 -16.95
N GLU A 238 15.22 -17.41 -16.52
CA GLU A 238 15.10 -18.84 -16.19
C GLU A 238 15.46 -19.71 -17.39
N ILE A 239 14.97 -19.40 -18.60
CA ILE A 239 15.32 -20.12 -19.84
C ILE A 239 16.82 -20.01 -20.17
N LYS A 240 17.42 -18.82 -20.03
CA LYS A 240 18.87 -18.61 -20.21
C LYS A 240 19.67 -19.47 -19.24
N SER A 241 19.25 -19.54 -17.98
CA SER A 241 19.91 -20.34 -16.95
C SER A 241 19.92 -21.84 -17.26
N LEU A 242 18.94 -22.32 -18.02
CA LEU A 242 18.87 -23.70 -18.51
C LEU A 242 19.87 -24.00 -19.63
N LYS A 243 20.63 -23.00 -20.12
CA LYS A 243 21.64 -23.12 -21.18
C LYS A 243 21.11 -23.82 -22.44
N LEU A 244 19.84 -23.60 -22.74
CA LEU A 244 19.23 -24.14 -23.95
C LEU A 244 19.80 -23.37 -25.15
N ASN A 245 20.31 -24.06 -26.17
CA ASN A 245 20.83 -23.46 -27.41
C ASN A 245 19.71 -22.87 -28.30
N ASN A 246 18.79 -22.10 -27.74
CA ASN A 246 17.63 -21.57 -28.44
C ASN A 246 17.52 -20.04 -28.29
N GLN A 247 18.53 -19.34 -28.81
CA GLN A 247 18.61 -17.86 -28.84
C GLN A 247 17.37 -17.21 -29.47
N LYS A 248 16.66 -17.92 -30.36
CA LYS A 248 15.43 -17.43 -30.98
C LYS A 248 14.32 -17.26 -29.94
N LEU A 249 14.17 -18.21 -29.02
CA LEU A 249 13.14 -18.14 -27.96
C LEU A 249 13.39 -16.96 -27.01
N GLU A 250 14.65 -16.66 -26.70
CA GLU A 250 15.03 -15.51 -25.87
C GLU A 250 14.69 -14.18 -26.54
N ILE A 251 15.00 -14.04 -27.83
CA ILE A 251 14.70 -12.83 -28.61
C ILE A 251 13.18 -12.65 -28.76
N ASP A 252 12.44 -13.72 -29.03
CA ASP A 252 10.99 -13.67 -29.22
C ASP A 252 10.27 -13.30 -27.92
N LEU A 253 10.71 -13.84 -26.77
CA LEU A 253 10.14 -13.48 -25.46
C LEU A 253 10.51 -12.07 -25.00
N ALA A 254 11.72 -11.58 -25.31
CA ALA A 254 12.10 -10.19 -25.04
C ALA A 254 11.23 -9.21 -25.84
N LYS A 255 10.97 -9.51 -27.12
CA LYS A 255 10.03 -8.73 -27.94
C LYS A 255 8.60 -8.80 -27.43
N GLU A 256 8.16 -9.94 -26.90
CA GLU A 256 6.82 -10.06 -26.31
C GLU A 256 6.69 -9.19 -25.06
N ALA A 257 7.74 -9.04 -24.25
CA ALA A 257 7.73 -8.12 -23.11
C ALA A 257 7.56 -6.64 -23.54
N ASP A 258 8.27 -6.21 -24.58
CA ASP A 258 8.14 -4.84 -25.11
C ASP A 258 6.78 -4.60 -25.77
N LYS A 259 6.24 -5.63 -26.44
CA LYS A 259 4.91 -5.61 -27.02
C LYS A 259 3.82 -5.54 -25.95
N GLU A 260 3.92 -6.34 -24.88
CA GLU A 260 2.99 -6.31 -23.74
C GLU A 260 2.94 -4.92 -23.10
N LYS A 261 4.09 -4.24 -22.98
CA LYS A 261 4.15 -2.86 -22.48
C LYS A 261 3.34 -1.90 -23.38
N LYS A 262 3.55 -1.97 -24.70
CA LYS A 262 2.89 -1.09 -25.67
C LYS A 262 1.38 -1.36 -25.75
N GLU A 263 0.99 -2.63 -25.88
CA GLU A 263 -0.42 -3.04 -25.95
C GLU A 263 -1.14 -2.78 -24.63
N GLY A 264 -0.44 -2.90 -23.50
CA GLY A 264 -0.93 -2.53 -22.18
C GLY A 264 -1.38 -1.08 -22.10
N LEU A 265 -0.56 -0.13 -22.59
CA LEU A 265 -0.90 1.29 -22.60
C LEU A 265 -2.18 1.59 -23.39
N GLU A 266 -2.27 1.04 -24.61
CA GLU A 266 -3.42 1.21 -25.49
C GLU A 266 -4.69 0.62 -24.87
N LYS A 267 -4.55 -0.55 -24.23
CA LYS A 267 -5.65 -1.23 -23.54
C LYS A 267 -6.16 -0.43 -22.34
N ILE A 268 -5.26 0.11 -21.50
CA ILE A 268 -5.64 0.95 -20.35
C ILE A 268 -6.43 2.16 -20.81
N THR A 269 -5.90 2.89 -21.80
CA THR A 269 -6.55 4.11 -22.32
C THR A 269 -7.95 3.78 -22.85
N LYS A 270 -8.08 2.66 -23.58
CA LYS A 270 -9.37 2.21 -24.12
C LYS A 270 -10.35 1.80 -23.02
N GLU A 271 -9.91 1.06 -22.02
CA GLU A 271 -10.76 0.62 -20.90
C GLU A 271 -11.29 1.81 -20.10
N ILE A 272 -10.43 2.78 -19.78
CA ILE A 272 -10.84 4.01 -19.10
C ILE A 272 -11.81 4.83 -19.96
N SER A 273 -11.52 4.98 -21.26
CA SER A 273 -12.41 5.72 -22.17
C SER A 273 -13.81 5.10 -22.24
N ILE A 274 -13.90 3.76 -22.27
CA ILE A 274 -15.17 3.03 -22.24
C ILE A 274 -15.86 3.25 -20.88
N LYS A 275 -15.14 3.13 -19.76
CA LYS A 275 -15.70 3.29 -18.42
C LYS A 275 -16.26 4.70 -18.18
N LEU A 276 -15.64 5.71 -18.79
CA LEU A 276 -16.04 7.11 -18.69
C LEU A 276 -16.98 7.56 -19.82
N ASN A 277 -17.43 6.64 -20.69
CA ASN A 277 -18.29 6.93 -21.84
C ASN A 277 -17.75 8.03 -22.77
N ILE A 278 -16.42 8.08 -22.96
CA ILE A 278 -15.77 9.06 -23.84
C ILE A 278 -15.86 8.55 -25.29
N GLU A 279 -16.62 9.24 -26.14
CA GLU A 279 -16.82 8.80 -27.52
C GLU A 279 -15.68 9.26 -28.43
N ALA A 280 -15.00 8.32 -29.08
CA ALA A 280 -13.87 8.60 -29.98
C ALA A 280 -14.19 9.58 -31.14
N ASN A 281 -15.47 9.72 -31.50
CA ASN A 281 -15.92 10.54 -32.62
C ASN A 281 -16.38 11.95 -32.23
N GLY A 282 -16.65 12.20 -30.93
CA GLY A 282 -17.07 13.51 -30.40
C GLY A 282 -16.05 14.15 -29.45
N ASP A 283 -15.29 13.32 -28.72
CA ASP A 283 -14.37 13.73 -27.66
C ASP A 283 -12.89 13.51 -28.05
N GLY A 284 -12.56 13.65 -29.33
CA GLY A 284 -11.22 13.35 -29.86
C GLY A 284 -10.07 14.10 -29.18
N GLU A 285 -10.34 15.27 -28.58
CA GLU A 285 -9.39 15.97 -27.72
C GLU A 285 -9.25 15.30 -26.35
N LYS A 286 -10.36 14.98 -25.66
CA LYS A 286 -10.32 14.31 -24.35
C LYS A 286 -9.58 12.98 -24.43
N VAL A 287 -9.81 12.19 -25.48
CA VAL A 287 -9.10 10.91 -25.68
C VAL A 287 -7.60 11.11 -25.79
N LYS A 288 -7.14 12.09 -26.58
CA LYS A 288 -5.70 12.36 -26.75
C LYS A 288 -5.04 12.88 -25.47
N VAL A 289 -5.73 13.77 -24.75
CA VAL A 289 -5.21 14.31 -23.49
C VAL A 289 -5.17 13.20 -22.43
N LEU A 290 -6.22 12.38 -22.34
CA LEU A 290 -6.28 11.22 -21.44
C LEU A 290 -5.17 10.20 -21.75
N GLU A 291 -4.92 9.87 -23.02
CA GLU A 291 -3.83 8.96 -23.42
C GLU A 291 -2.47 9.47 -22.92
N LYS A 292 -2.23 10.78 -23.06
CA LYS A 292 -1.00 11.42 -22.57
C LYS A 292 -0.91 11.37 -21.04
N SER A 293 -2.01 11.62 -20.32
CA SER A 293 -2.06 11.52 -18.86
C SER A 293 -1.81 10.10 -18.37
N VAL A 294 -2.41 9.11 -19.02
CA VAL A 294 -2.19 7.69 -18.73
C VAL A 294 -0.72 7.33 -18.90
N ARG A 295 -0.11 7.72 -20.03
CA ARG A 295 1.33 7.49 -20.29
C ARG A 295 2.21 8.14 -19.22
N ASN A 296 1.97 9.41 -18.91
CA ASN A 296 2.76 10.14 -17.92
C ASN A 296 2.63 9.55 -16.51
N LEU A 297 1.43 9.08 -16.13
CA LEU A 297 1.19 8.46 -14.83
C LEU A 297 1.86 7.08 -14.74
N ILE A 298 1.82 6.29 -15.81
CA ILE A 298 2.58 5.03 -15.90
C ILE A 298 4.08 5.30 -15.76
N ASP A 299 4.62 6.25 -16.54
CA ASP A 299 6.05 6.60 -16.50
C ASP A 299 6.49 7.12 -15.12
N PHE A 300 5.60 7.80 -14.39
CA PHE A 300 5.85 8.26 -13.02
C PHE A 300 5.98 7.08 -12.05
N VAL A 301 5.03 6.14 -12.09
CA VAL A 301 5.02 4.96 -11.21
C VAL A 301 6.19 4.01 -11.53
N GLU A 302 6.48 3.78 -12.82
CA GLU A 302 7.62 2.95 -13.25
C GLU A 302 8.98 3.47 -12.76
N LYS A 303 9.11 4.77 -12.53
CA LYS A 303 10.33 5.40 -12.01
C LYS A 303 10.39 5.44 -10.48
N GLY A 304 9.41 4.83 -9.81
CA GLY A 304 9.32 4.73 -8.36
C GLY A 304 8.64 5.92 -7.69
N GLY A 305 7.81 6.67 -8.42
CA GLY A 305 6.89 7.63 -7.83
C GLY A 305 5.69 6.90 -7.23
N GLU A 306 5.28 7.28 -6.02
CA GLU A 306 4.15 6.64 -5.33
C GLU A 306 2.97 7.61 -5.29
N VAL A 307 1.77 7.05 -5.36
CA VAL A 307 0.54 7.80 -5.14
C VAL A 307 -0.25 7.05 -4.09
N ASP A 308 -0.68 7.71 -3.04
CA ASP A 308 -1.69 7.19 -2.12
C ASP A 308 -2.85 8.20 -1.99
N PHE A 309 -3.84 7.79 -1.20
CA PHE A 309 -4.89 8.69 -0.80
C PHE A 309 -5.25 8.42 0.65
N PHE A 310 -5.82 9.43 1.28
CA PHE A 310 -6.50 9.25 2.55
C PHE A 310 -7.82 10.02 2.51
N THR A 311 -8.74 9.55 3.33
CA THR A 311 -10.07 10.08 3.52
C THR A 311 -10.36 10.00 4.99
N ASP A 312 -11.18 10.91 5.49
CA ASP A 312 -11.61 10.84 6.88
C ASP A 312 -12.51 9.62 7.10
N ASP A 313 -12.47 9.08 8.33
CA ASP A 313 -13.17 7.84 8.70
C ASP A 313 -14.70 7.97 8.56
N ASP A 314 -15.24 9.18 8.63
CA ASP A 314 -16.68 9.45 8.52
C ASP A 314 -17.25 9.19 7.12
N HIS A 315 -16.41 9.27 6.08
CA HIS A 315 -16.79 8.98 4.69
C HIS A 315 -16.27 7.63 4.20
N ALA A 316 -15.53 6.90 5.04
CA ALA A 316 -14.90 5.61 4.71
C ALA A 316 -15.88 4.55 4.20
N GLU A 317 -17.15 4.64 4.58
CA GLU A 317 -18.19 3.66 4.27
C GLU A 317 -18.89 3.90 2.93
N GLU A 318 -18.65 5.03 2.26
CA GLU A 318 -19.26 5.34 0.97
C GLU A 318 -18.80 4.34 -0.11
N PRO A 319 -19.69 3.83 -0.98
CA PRO A 319 -19.35 2.79 -1.95
C PRO A 319 -18.17 3.14 -2.87
N GLU A 320 -18.08 4.40 -3.29
CA GLU A 320 -17.02 4.89 -4.18
C GLU A 320 -15.66 4.92 -3.47
N ILE A 321 -15.66 5.34 -2.20
CA ILE A 321 -14.47 5.33 -1.34
C ILE A 321 -14.00 3.91 -1.04
N LYS A 322 -14.92 2.94 -0.89
CA LYS A 322 -14.57 1.53 -0.75
C LYS A 322 -13.84 0.98 -1.97
N VAL A 323 -14.30 1.31 -3.18
CA VAL A 323 -13.62 0.93 -4.43
C VAL A 323 -12.23 1.56 -4.49
N LEU A 324 -12.11 2.82 -4.08
CA LEU A 324 -10.83 3.51 -4.01
C LEU A 324 -9.85 2.81 -3.05
N LYS A 325 -10.30 2.47 -1.82
CA LYS A 325 -9.51 1.72 -0.83
C LYS A 325 -9.02 0.39 -1.39
N GLN A 326 -9.92 -0.39 -1.97
CA GLN A 326 -9.58 -1.68 -2.59
C GLN A 326 -8.55 -1.55 -3.71
N ASN A 327 -8.66 -0.51 -4.55
CA ASN A 327 -7.70 -0.26 -5.61
C ASN A 327 -6.31 0.02 -5.05
N PHE A 328 -6.18 0.89 -4.04
CA PHE A 328 -4.87 1.23 -3.49
C PHE A 328 -4.26 0.11 -2.66
N ASP A 329 -5.05 -0.74 -2.02
CA ASP A 329 -4.52 -1.98 -1.43
C ASP A 329 -3.89 -2.88 -2.48
N GLU A 330 -4.55 -3.03 -3.63
CA GLU A 330 -4.02 -3.83 -4.73
C GLU A 330 -2.79 -3.16 -5.35
N ILE A 331 -2.76 -1.83 -5.47
CA ILE A 331 -1.60 -1.04 -5.90
C ILE A 331 -0.41 -1.30 -4.98
N LYS A 332 -0.56 -1.08 -3.67
CA LYS A 332 0.50 -1.32 -2.68
C LYS A 332 1.07 -2.74 -2.75
N LYS A 333 0.18 -3.74 -2.85
CA LYS A 333 0.58 -5.15 -2.99
C LYS A 333 1.37 -5.39 -4.28
N LEU A 334 0.91 -4.82 -5.39
CA LEU A 334 1.59 -4.96 -6.68
C LEU A 334 2.93 -4.21 -6.73
N GLU A 335 3.03 -3.01 -6.16
CA GLU A 335 4.30 -2.27 -6.06
C GLU A 335 5.34 -3.05 -5.26
N LYS A 336 4.99 -3.56 -4.07
CA LYS A 336 5.88 -4.43 -3.28
C LYS A 336 6.33 -5.65 -4.11
N ARG A 337 5.42 -6.24 -4.88
CA ARG A 337 5.74 -7.39 -5.75
C ARG A 337 6.66 -7.02 -6.92
N VAL A 338 6.41 -5.88 -7.58
CA VAL A 338 7.23 -5.36 -8.68
C VAL A 338 8.65 -5.07 -8.20
N LEU A 339 8.81 -4.34 -7.09
CA LEU A 339 10.10 -4.06 -6.45
C LEU A 339 10.87 -5.35 -6.09
N MET A 340 10.16 -6.37 -5.57
CA MET A 340 10.77 -7.69 -5.30
C MET A 340 11.25 -8.41 -6.57
N LEU A 341 10.58 -8.23 -7.71
CA LEU A 341 10.99 -8.83 -8.98
C LEU A 341 12.18 -8.08 -9.59
N GLU A 342 12.22 -6.76 -9.47
CA GLU A 342 13.32 -5.93 -9.96
C GLU A 342 14.60 -6.16 -9.17
N SER A 343 14.55 -6.14 -7.83
CA SER A 343 15.70 -6.42 -6.97
C SER A 343 16.33 -7.80 -7.21
N LYS A 344 15.51 -8.81 -7.49
CA LYS A 344 15.98 -10.17 -7.85
C LYS A 344 16.64 -10.24 -9.22
N ASN A 345 16.16 -9.46 -10.20
CA ASN A 345 16.80 -9.36 -11.52
C ASN A 345 18.15 -8.63 -11.42
N SER A 346 18.24 -7.55 -10.64
CA SER A 346 19.48 -6.76 -10.46
C SER A 346 20.58 -7.56 -9.75
N SER A 347 20.22 -8.46 -8.83
CA SER A 347 21.15 -9.29 -8.05
C SER A 347 21.73 -10.48 -8.83
N GLN A 348 21.28 -10.74 -10.06
CA GLN A 348 21.81 -11.80 -10.92
C GLN A 348 22.71 -11.28 -12.06
N VAL A 349 22.89 -9.96 -12.15
CA VAL A 349 23.70 -9.29 -13.20
C VAL A 349 25.03 -8.75 -12.64
N ALA A 350 25.24 -8.84 -11.33
CA ALA A 350 26.54 -8.60 -10.67
C ALA A 350 27.21 -9.92 -10.31
#